data_AF-A0AA88Y5F1-F1
#
_entry.id   AF-A0AA88Y5F1-F1
#
_cell.length_a   1.000
_cell.length_b   1.000
_cell.length_c   1.000
_cell.angle_alpha   90.00
_cell.angle_beta   90.00
_cell.angle_gamma   90.00
#
_symmetry.space_group_name_H-M   'P 1'
#
loop_
_entity.id
_entity.type
_entity.pdbx_description
1 polymer ?
#
loop_
_entity_poly.entity_id
_entity_poly.type
_entity_poly.pdbx_seq_one_letter_code
_entity_poly.pdbx_strand_id
1 'polypeptide(L)'
;IESDEKYGLCIVGRGGPRNADGYLEMDAAIMDGPSHKFGAVTALKGISTPISVARCVMDKSPHSMLTGDGALKFATNNGFKVDDALLNPTVSDDTASDINIRKL
;
A
#
# COMPACT_ATOMS: atom_id res chain seq x y z
N ILE A 1 -1.86 11.91 -1.71
CA ILE A 1 -2.62 11.44 -0.52
C ILE A 1 -1.80 10.41 0.23
N GLU A 2 -1.40 9.30 -0.40
CA GLU A 2 -0.60 8.24 0.26
C GLU A 2 0.84 8.64 0.64
N SER A 3 1.39 9.69 0.03
CA SER A 3 2.78 10.14 0.20
C SER A 3 2.92 11.59 0.71
N ASP A 4 1.83 12.20 1.17
CA ASP A 4 1.79 13.60 1.58
C ASP A 4 1.92 13.73 3.11
N GLU A 5 3.06 14.23 3.58
CA GLU A 5 3.39 14.46 5.00
C GLU A 5 2.38 15.39 5.72
N LYS A 6 1.58 16.16 4.97
CA LYS A 6 0.59 17.08 5.51
C LYS A 6 -0.58 16.38 6.20
N TYR A 7 -0.93 15.16 5.79
CA TYR A 7 -2.06 14.40 6.34
C TYR A 7 -1.54 13.35 7.33
N GLY A 8 -1.14 13.84 8.51
CA GLY A 8 -0.41 13.11 9.54
C GLY A 8 -1.05 11.80 10.04
N LEU A 9 -0.17 10.91 10.54
CA LEU A 9 -0.42 9.51 10.93
C LEU A 9 -0.91 8.66 9.76
N CYS A 10 -0.02 8.37 8.81
CA CYS A 10 -0.29 7.57 7.63
C CYS A 10 -0.64 6.11 8.00
N ILE A 11 -1.83 5.81 8.51
CA ILE A 11 -2.28 4.43 8.81
C ILE A 11 -2.42 3.55 7.55
N VAL A 12 -2.15 4.09 6.37
CA VAL A 12 -2.16 3.42 5.07
C VAL A 12 -0.83 3.70 4.37
N GLY A 13 -0.33 2.76 3.57
CA GLY A 13 0.97 2.90 2.94
C GLY A 13 2.10 2.67 3.95
N ARG A 14 3.13 3.51 3.89
CA ARG A 14 4.36 3.37 4.68
C ARG A 14 4.18 3.40 6.21
N GLY A 15 3.10 4.00 6.72
CA GLY A 15 2.84 4.08 8.17
C GLY A 15 1.75 3.12 8.66
N GLY A 16 1.32 2.17 7.84
CA GLY A 16 0.29 1.20 8.24
C GLY A 16 0.77 0.26 9.35
N PRO A 17 -0.14 -0.25 10.19
CA PRO A 17 0.19 -1.27 11.18
C PRO A 17 0.61 -2.57 10.48
N ARG A 18 1.60 -3.24 11.07
CA ARG A 18 2.09 -4.53 10.59
C ARG A 18 1.21 -5.67 11.12
N ASN A 19 1.19 -6.78 10.40
CA ASN A 19 0.50 -8.00 10.82
C ASN A 19 1.24 -8.70 11.98
N ALA A 20 0.69 -9.82 12.47
CA ALA A 20 1.27 -10.56 13.60
C ALA A 20 2.70 -11.07 13.34
N ASP A 21 3.06 -11.27 12.07
CA ASP A 21 4.39 -11.72 11.63
C ASP A 21 5.34 -10.53 11.34
N GLY A 22 4.90 -9.29 11.60
CA GLY A 22 5.67 -8.07 11.37
C GLY A 22 5.63 -7.55 9.92
N TYR A 23 4.94 -8.21 9.00
CA TYR A 23 4.86 -7.73 7.62
C TYR A 23 3.84 -6.59 7.46
N LEU A 24 4.18 -5.63 6.59
CA LEU A 24 3.24 -4.61 6.17
C LEU A 24 2.42 -5.14 4.99
N GLU A 25 1.17 -5.49 5.26
CA GLU A 25 0.20 -5.96 4.27
C GLU A 25 -0.88 -4.91 4.07
N MET A 26 -1.13 -4.54 2.81
CA MET A 26 -2.06 -3.47 2.48
C MET A 26 -3.15 -3.95 1.55
N ASP A 27 -4.36 -3.48 1.85
CA ASP A 27 -5.54 -3.68 1.04
C ASP A 27 -6.00 -2.33 0.49
N ALA A 28 -6.38 -2.30 -0.78
CA ALA A 28 -6.93 -1.10 -1.41
C ALA A 28 -7.95 -1.48 -2.48
N ALA A 29 -9.02 -0.68 -2.57
CA ALA A 29 -10.08 -0.89 -3.55
C ALA A 29 -10.55 0.46 -4.09
N ILE A 30 -10.90 0.47 -5.38
CA ILE A 30 -11.44 1.63 -6.08
C ILE A 30 -12.61 1.21 -6.97
N MET A 31 -13.64 2.04 -7.01
CA MET A 31 -14.80 1.86 -7.86
C MET A 31 -15.09 3.15 -8.61
N ASP A 32 -15.34 3.05 -9.92
CA ASP A 32 -15.88 4.12 -10.73
C ASP A 32 -17.39 3.95 -10.87
N GLY A 33 -18.16 4.84 -10.24
CA GLY A 33 -19.63 4.74 -10.16
C GLY A 33 -20.32 4.72 -11.53
N PRO A 34 -20.04 5.68 -12.43
CA PRO A 34 -20.69 5.75 -13.74
C PRO A 34 -20.42 4.56 -14.66
N SER A 35 -19.18 4.04 -14.67
CA SER A 35 -18.82 2.90 -15.53
C SER A 35 -19.00 1.54 -14.85
N HIS A 36 -19.34 1.52 -13.56
CA HIS A 36 -19.39 0.33 -12.70
C HIS A 36 -18.08 -0.48 -12.67
N LYS A 37 -16.95 0.11 -13.08
CA LYS A 37 -15.65 -0.55 -13.03
C LYS A 37 -15.15 -0.62 -11.60
N PHE A 38 -14.53 -1.74 -11.27
CA PHE A 38 -14.00 -2.02 -9.95
C PHE A 38 -12.60 -2.62 -10.05
N GLY A 39 -11.71 -2.19 -9.17
CA GLY A 39 -10.37 -2.75 -9.02
C GLY A 39 -9.97 -2.80 -7.56
N ALA A 40 -9.40 -3.91 -7.14
CA ALA A 40 -8.92 -4.10 -5.78
C ALA A 40 -7.63 -4.92 -5.74
N VAL A 41 -6.86 -4.67 -4.68
CA VAL A 41 -5.71 -5.46 -4.29
C VAL A 41 -5.81 -5.79 -2.80
N THR A 42 -5.43 -7.01 -2.43
CA THR A 42 -5.36 -7.42 -1.03
C THR A 42 -4.04 -8.10 -0.72
N ALA A 43 -3.63 -8.07 0.55
CA ALA A 43 -2.37 -8.63 1.04
C ALA A 43 -1.15 -8.16 0.21
N LEU A 44 -1.19 -6.93 -0.31
CA LEU A 44 -0.12 -6.39 -1.13
C LEU A 44 1.05 -5.95 -0.23
N LYS A 45 2.23 -6.49 -0.50
CA LYS A 45 3.48 -6.18 0.19
C LYS A 45 4.41 -5.39 -0.73
N GLY A 46 5.29 -4.58 -0.14
CA GLY A 46 6.40 -3.97 -0.88
C GLY A 46 6.02 -2.78 -1.78
N ILE A 47 4.75 -2.36 -1.87
CA ILE A 47 4.33 -1.22 -2.70
C ILE A 47 3.77 -0.12 -1.80
N SER A 48 4.36 1.08 -1.87
CA SER A 48 3.96 2.22 -1.03
C SER A 48 2.60 2.82 -1.39
N THR A 49 2.12 2.60 -2.63
CA THR A 49 0.91 3.20 -3.18
C THR A 49 -0.14 2.16 -3.61
N PRO A 50 -0.74 1.41 -2.67
CA PRO A 50 -1.65 0.32 -2.97
C PRO A 50 -2.89 0.76 -3.77
N ILE A 51 -3.42 1.97 -3.57
CA ILE A 51 -4.58 2.45 -4.35
C ILE A 51 -4.25 2.63 -5.84
N SER A 52 -3.01 3.00 -6.14
CA SER A 52 -2.55 3.16 -7.52
C SER A 52 -2.48 1.81 -8.22
N VAL A 53 -2.13 0.75 -7.49
CA VAL A 53 -2.19 -0.62 -8.01
C VAL A 53 -3.63 -1.07 -8.20
N ALA A 54 -4.54 -0.80 -7.24
CA ALA A 54 -5.97 -1.10 -7.40
C ALA A 54 -6.57 -0.42 -8.64
N ARG A 55 -6.18 0.84 -8.91
CA ARG A 55 -6.55 1.55 -10.14
C ARG A 55 -5.99 0.87 -11.40
N CYS A 56 -4.74 0.41 -11.35
CA CYS A 56 -4.13 -0.34 -12.45
C CYS A 56 -4.86 -1.67 -12.71
N VAL A 57 -5.31 -2.36 -11.66
CA VAL A 57 -6.15 -3.57 -11.77
C VAL A 57 -7.44 -3.23 -12.50
N MET A 58 -8.13 -2.16 -12.10
CA MET A 58 -9.37 -1.72 -12.75
C MET A 58 -9.21 -1.45 -14.26
N ASP A 59 -8.09 -0.82 -14.66
CA ASP A 59 -7.89 -0.35 -16.03
C ASP A 59 -7.24 -1.39 -16.96
N LYS A 60 -6.40 -2.30 -16.43
CA LYS A 60 -5.53 -3.16 -17.25
C LYS A 60 -5.69 -4.66 -17.00
N SER A 61 -6.43 -5.07 -15.97
CA SER A 61 -6.67 -6.49 -15.67
C SER A 61 -8.04 -6.93 -16.19
N PRO A 62 -8.18 -8.18 -16.65
CA PRO A 62 -9.51 -8.78 -16.86
C PRO A 62 -10.21 -9.13 -15.54
N HIS A 63 -9.47 -9.15 -14.42
CA HIS A 63 -9.97 -9.46 -13.09
C HIS A 63 -10.14 -8.19 -12.25
N SER A 64 -11.19 -8.15 -11.43
CA SER A 64 -11.48 -6.99 -10.58
C SER A 64 -10.77 -6.98 -9.22
N MET A 65 -10.17 -8.10 -8.80
CA MET A 65 -9.41 -8.19 -7.55
C MET A 65 -8.22 -9.13 -7.70
N LEU A 66 -7.06 -8.72 -7.18
CA LEU A 66 -5.85 -9.54 -7.08
C LEU A 66 -5.38 -9.61 -5.63
N THR A 67 -4.70 -10.69 -5.24
CA THR A 67 -4.26 -10.89 -3.85
C THR A 67 -2.81 -11.39 -3.75
N GLY A 68 -2.13 -11.02 -2.67
CA GLY A 68 -0.81 -11.53 -2.29
C GLY A 68 0.24 -11.41 -3.40
N ASP A 69 1.00 -12.48 -3.61
CA ASP A 69 2.06 -12.55 -4.61
C ASP A 69 1.57 -12.28 -6.04
N GLY A 70 0.32 -12.64 -6.35
CA GLY A 70 -0.31 -12.35 -7.64
C GLY A 70 -0.47 -10.84 -7.87
N ALA A 71 -0.87 -10.11 -6.82
CA ALA A 71 -0.96 -8.66 -6.87
C ALA A 71 0.42 -8.00 -7.01
N LEU A 72 1.44 -8.50 -6.30
CA LEU A 72 2.81 -7.98 -6.41
C LEU A 72 3.41 -8.20 -7.81
N LYS A 73 3.24 -9.39 -8.39
CA LYS A 73 3.66 -9.70 -9.77
C LYS A 73 2.95 -8.80 -10.78
N PHE A 74 1.65 -8.58 -10.61
CA PHE A 74 0.90 -7.66 -11.46
C PHE A 74 1.41 -6.21 -11.34
N ALA A 75 1.67 -5.75 -10.12
CA ALA A 75 2.20 -4.41 -9.87
C ALA A 75 3.58 -4.22 -10.52
N THR A 76 4.51 -5.14 -10.29
CA THR A 76 5.85 -5.08 -10.89
C THR A 76 5.83 -5.12 -12.41
N ASN A 77 5.00 -6.00 -13.01
CA ASN A 77 4.81 -6.05 -14.47
C ASN A 77 4.23 -4.75 -15.05
N ASN A 78 3.52 -3.96 -14.25
CA ASN A 78 2.95 -2.68 -14.64
C ASN A 78 3.83 -1.47 -14.27
N GLY A 79 5.07 -1.70 -13.83
CA GLY A 79 6.06 -0.65 -13.59
C GLY A 79 6.02 -0.04 -12.19
N PHE A 80 5.30 -0.63 -11.24
CA PHE A 80 5.36 -0.22 -9.84
C PHE A 80 6.69 -0.68 -9.21
N LYS A 81 7.35 0.22 -8.49
CA LYS A 81 8.62 -0.07 -7.82
C LYS A 81 8.36 -0.73 -6.47
N VAL A 82 9.09 -1.80 -6.22
CA VAL A 82 9.13 -2.44 -4.91
C VAL A 82 10.04 -1.64 -3.99
N ASP A 83 9.55 -1.36 -2.78
CA ASP A 83 10.29 -0.73 -1.70
C ASP A 83 10.68 -1.80 -0.68
N ASP A 84 11.97 -2.10 -0.62
CA ASP A 84 12.53 -3.13 0.27
C ASP A 84 12.29 -2.78 1.76
N ALA A 85 12.15 -1.51 2.10
CA ALA A 85 11.84 -1.10 3.48
C ALA A 85 10.44 -1.57 3.92
N LEU A 86 9.52 -1.77 2.97
CA LEU A 86 8.17 -2.27 3.24
C LEU A 86 8.09 -3.80 3.26
N LEU A 87 9.12 -4.50 2.75
CA LEU A 87 9.18 -5.96 2.74
C LEU A 87 9.73 -6.53 4.05
N ASN A 88 10.55 -5.77 4.76
CA ASN A 88 11.20 -6.24 5.98
C ASN A 88 10.22 -6.26 7.16
N PRO A 89 10.11 -7.36 7.93
CA PRO A 89 9.17 -7.52 9.04
C PRO A 89 9.52 -6.66 10.28
N THR A 90 10.76 -6.18 10.35
CA THR A 90 11.29 -5.39 11.47
C THR A 90 12.01 -4.18 10.92
N VAL A 91 11.29 -3.09 10.72
CA VAL A 91 11.95 -1.77 10.82
C VAL A 91 11.82 -1.45 12.29
N SER A 92 12.93 -1.43 13.03
CA SER A 92 12.93 -0.92 14.40
C SER A 92 12.24 0.44 14.39
N ASP A 93 11.40 0.70 15.39
CA ASP A 93 10.74 2.00 15.60
C ASP A 93 11.76 3.13 15.94
N ASP A 94 12.93 3.15 15.30
CA ASP A 94 13.95 4.18 15.48
C ASP A 94 13.57 5.51 14.78
N THR A 95 12.40 5.59 14.15
CA THR A 95 11.81 6.88 13.75
C THR A 95 10.81 7.43 14.77
N ALA A 96 10.55 6.72 15.88
CA ALA A 96 9.77 7.26 16.99
C ALA A 96 10.51 8.37 17.75
N SER A 97 11.83 8.53 17.55
CA SER A 97 12.61 9.64 18.11
C SER A 97 12.29 11.00 17.47
N ASP A 98 11.74 11.06 16.25
CA ASP A 98 11.41 12.33 15.58
C ASP A 98 9.98 12.84 15.85
N ILE A 99 9.12 12.01 16.44
CA ILE A 99 7.74 12.41 16.81
C ILE A 99 7.72 13.21 18.13
N ASN A 100 8.81 13.22 18.90
CA ASN A 100 8.88 13.86 20.22
C ASN A 100 9.23 15.37 20.21
N ILE A 101 9.27 16.05 19.05
CA ILE A 101 9.56 17.50 18.96
C ILE A 101 8.28 18.38 19.05
N ARG A 102 7.08 17.82 19.30
CA ARG A 102 5.84 18.63 19.42
C ARG A 102 5.01 18.39 20.69
N LYS A 103 5.68 18.19 21.83
CA LYS A 103 5.12 18.46 23.16
C LYS A 103 5.80 19.70 23.76
N LEU A 104 5.40 20.87 23.29
CA LEU A 104 5.47 22.15 24.00
C LEU A 104 4.29 23.01 23.55
#